data_AF-A0A4S3ZWS4-F1
#
_entry.id   AF-A0A4S3ZWS4-F1
#
_cell.length_a   1.000
_cell.length_b   1.000
_cell.length_c   1.000
_cell.angle_alpha   90.00
_cell.angle_beta   90.00
_cell.angle_gamma   90.00
#
_symmetry.space_group_name_H-M   'P 1'
#
loop_
_entity.id
_entity.type
_entity.pdbx_description
1 polymer ?
#
loop_
_entity_poly.entity_id
_entity_poly.type
_entity_poly.pdbx_seq_one_letter_code
_entity_poly.pdbx_strand_id
1 'polypeptide(L)'
;MANENSTGASPSLNILAQYIKDLSFENPGAPHSLQARDKAPSININVNVNANPLSENDFDVVLTLNAEARDGDKVVFATELVYGGVFRIEGFPQEHMLPVLFIECPRLLFPFARQIIADATRNGGFPPLMIDPIDFAQMFTQRFAEEQAREAANTSVN
;
A
#
# COMPACT_ATOMS: atom_id res chain seq x y z
N MET A 1 29.33 -39.13 -20.40
CA MET A 1 27.89 -38.88 -20.20
C MET A 1 27.78 -37.56 -19.47
N ALA A 2 27.19 -36.57 -20.14
CA ALA A 2 27.09 -35.20 -19.69
C ALA A 2 26.12 -35.08 -18.50
N ASN A 3 26.45 -34.23 -17.55
CA ASN A 3 25.44 -33.60 -16.70
C ASN A 3 25.70 -32.09 -16.77
N GLU A 4 25.07 -31.46 -17.76
CA GLU A 4 24.99 -30.01 -17.88
C GLU A 4 24.15 -29.50 -16.72
N ASN A 5 24.82 -28.85 -15.78
CA ASN A 5 24.18 -28.21 -14.64
C ASN A 5 23.45 -26.98 -15.18
N SER A 6 22.13 -27.06 -15.35
CA SER A 6 21.27 -25.94 -15.65
C SER A 6 21.28 -24.97 -14.46
N THR A 7 22.23 -24.03 -14.44
CA THR A 7 22.17 -22.86 -13.57
C THR A 7 21.10 -21.90 -14.08
N GLY A 8 19.83 -22.28 -13.95
CA GLY A 8 18.72 -21.35 -13.98
C GLY A 8 18.64 -20.70 -12.60
N ALA A 9 18.85 -19.38 -12.53
CA ALA A 9 18.73 -18.65 -11.28
C ALA A 9 17.32 -18.85 -10.69
N SER A 10 17.23 -19.33 -9.44
CA SER A 10 15.96 -19.45 -8.74
C SER A 10 15.29 -18.08 -8.62
N PRO A 11 13.95 -17.98 -8.77
CA PRO A 11 13.24 -16.73 -8.55
C PRO A 11 13.60 -16.13 -7.18
N SER A 12 13.98 -14.85 -7.17
CA SER A 12 14.36 -14.15 -5.95
C SER A 12 13.71 -12.78 -5.86
N LEU A 13 13.28 -12.43 -4.65
CA LEU A 13 12.67 -11.17 -4.31
C LEU A 13 13.39 -10.60 -3.09
N ASN A 14 14.11 -9.50 -3.29
CA ASN A 14 14.92 -8.88 -2.24
C ASN A 14 14.45 -7.44 -2.00
N ILE A 15 14.29 -7.07 -0.73
CA ILE A 15 14.01 -5.69 -0.34
C ILE A 15 15.35 -4.97 -0.20
N LEU A 16 15.63 -3.99 -1.07
CA LEU A 16 16.84 -3.19 -1.03
C LEU A 16 16.72 -2.02 -0.05
N ALA A 17 15.54 -1.40 0.02
CA ALA A 17 15.26 -0.29 0.92
C ALA A 17 13.77 -0.22 1.26
N GLN A 18 13.44 0.33 2.42
CA GLN A 18 12.09 0.77 2.77
C GLN A 18 12.16 2.17 3.39
N TYR A 19 11.21 3.02 3.06
CA TYR A 19 11.28 4.43 3.43
C TYR A 19 9.89 5.08 3.47
N ILE A 20 9.75 6.08 4.34
CA ILE A 20 8.59 6.98 4.31
C ILE A 20 8.89 8.03 3.24
N LYS A 21 8.06 8.09 2.21
CA LYS A 21 8.14 9.11 1.16
C LYS A 21 7.40 10.38 1.57
N ASP A 22 6.24 10.19 2.18
CA ASP A 22 5.44 11.27 2.76
C ASP A 22 4.63 10.75 3.95
N LEU A 23 4.42 11.59 4.95
CA LEU A 23 3.61 11.29 6.12
C LEU A 23 2.98 12.59 6.62
N SER A 24 1.66 12.62 6.66
CA SER A 24 0.88 13.71 7.23
C SER A 24 -0.07 13.18 8.30
N PHE A 25 -0.22 13.97 9.36
CA PHE A 25 -1.22 13.75 10.39
C PHE A 25 -1.89 15.09 10.70
N GLU A 26 -3.20 15.14 10.58
CA GLU A 26 -3.98 16.35 10.80
C GLU A 26 -5.03 16.11 11.88
N ASN A 27 -5.08 17.01 12.85
CA ASN A 27 -6.12 17.05 13.88
C ASN A 27 -6.70 18.48 13.93
N PRO A 28 -7.64 18.82 13.02
CA PRO A 28 -8.10 20.19 12.85
C PRO A 28 -8.86 20.74 14.06
N GLY A 29 -9.44 19.84 14.87
CA GLY A 29 -10.21 20.21 16.06
C GLY A 29 -9.39 20.28 17.34
N ALA A 30 -8.07 20.10 17.31
CA ALA A 30 -7.26 20.06 18.51
C ALA A 30 -7.31 21.40 19.30
N PRO A 31 -7.34 21.36 20.65
CA PRO A 31 -7.39 20.17 21.51
C PRO A 31 -8.82 19.64 21.75
N HIS A 32 -9.86 20.33 21.32
CA HIS A 32 -11.26 19.96 21.59
C HIS A 32 -11.64 18.59 21.01
N SER A 33 -11.02 18.19 19.91
CA SER A 33 -11.18 16.86 19.30
C SER A 33 -10.74 15.70 20.20
N LEU A 34 -9.88 15.97 21.20
CA LEU A 34 -9.31 14.99 22.14
C LEU A 34 -10.20 14.73 23.37
N GLN A 35 -11.33 15.45 23.49
CA GLN A 35 -12.28 15.19 24.56
C GLN A 35 -12.83 13.76 24.48
N ALA A 36 -13.09 13.16 25.64
CA ALA A 36 -13.71 11.84 25.70
C ALA A 36 -15.04 11.86 24.94
N ARG A 37 -15.25 10.86 24.08
CA ARG A 37 -16.45 10.72 23.26
C ARG A 37 -17.22 9.49 23.71
N ASP A 38 -18.54 9.61 23.74
CA ASP A 38 -19.42 8.48 24.04
C ASP A 38 -19.48 7.47 22.89
N LYS A 39 -19.18 7.90 21.66
CA LYS A 39 -19.21 7.08 20.45
C LYS A 39 -17.87 7.10 19.72
N ALA A 40 -17.42 5.93 19.25
CA ALA A 40 -16.26 5.82 18.39
C ALA A 40 -16.52 6.49 17.02
N PRO A 41 -15.57 7.27 16.49
CA PRO A 41 -15.70 7.89 15.17
C PRO A 41 -15.77 6.82 14.08
N SER A 42 -16.43 7.12 12.97
CA SER A 42 -16.37 6.27 11.79
C SER A 42 -15.01 6.43 11.12
N ILE A 43 -14.30 5.33 10.93
CA ILE A 43 -13.01 5.31 10.24
C ILE A 43 -13.23 4.90 8.79
N ASN A 44 -12.73 5.71 7.86
CA ASN A 44 -12.60 5.36 6.45
C ASN A 44 -11.11 5.12 6.16
N ILE A 45 -10.79 4.01 5.49
CA ILE A 45 -9.44 3.66 5.09
C ILE A 45 -9.44 3.43 3.59
N ASN A 46 -8.59 4.16 2.88
CA ASN A 46 -8.32 3.97 1.46
C ASN A 46 -6.86 3.54 1.29
N VAL A 47 -6.67 2.50 0.47
CA VAL A 47 -5.36 1.94 0.19
C VAL A 47 -5.12 1.93 -1.30
N ASN A 48 -3.95 2.40 -1.70
CA ASN A 48 -3.52 2.43 -3.08
C ASN A 48 -2.09 1.91 -3.19
N VAL A 49 -1.85 1.03 -4.16
CA VAL A 49 -0.51 0.50 -4.47
C VAL A 49 -0.09 1.05 -5.82
N ASN A 50 1.17 1.44 -5.97
CA ASN A 50 1.74 1.80 -7.26
C ASN A 50 3.11 1.12 -7.40
N ALA A 51 3.51 0.80 -8.63
CA ALA A 51 4.78 0.16 -8.91
C ALA A 51 5.46 0.87 -10.08
N ASN A 52 6.65 1.42 -9.84
CA ASN A 52 7.41 2.16 -10.83
C ASN A 52 8.73 1.42 -11.12
N PRO A 53 9.07 1.11 -12.37
CA PRO A 53 10.37 0.54 -12.69
C PRO A 53 11.49 1.56 -12.42
N LEU A 54 12.57 1.12 -11.77
CA LEU A 54 13.79 1.92 -11.56
C LEU A 54 14.92 1.45 -12.48
N SER A 55 15.05 0.14 -12.64
CA SER A 55 16.02 -0.51 -13.53
C SER A 55 15.39 -1.78 -14.13
N GLU A 56 16.20 -2.60 -14.81
CA GLU A 56 15.73 -3.88 -15.39
C GLU A 56 15.12 -4.82 -14.35
N ASN A 57 15.74 -4.89 -13.16
CA ASN A 57 15.33 -5.80 -12.09
C ASN A 57 14.88 -5.07 -10.82
N ASP A 58 15.03 -3.74 -10.75
CA ASP A 58 14.67 -2.96 -9.56
C ASP A 58 13.38 -2.16 -9.76
N PHE A 59 12.49 -2.23 -8.79
CA PHE A 59 11.17 -1.59 -8.80
C PHE A 59 10.93 -0.80 -7.50
N ASP A 60 10.40 0.41 -7.64
CA ASP A 60 9.88 1.22 -6.53
C ASP A 60 8.39 0.93 -6.36
N VAL A 61 8.05 0.18 -5.31
CA VAL A 61 6.67 -0.12 -4.95
C VAL A 61 6.24 0.82 -3.84
N VAL A 62 5.18 1.58 -4.10
CA VAL A 62 4.65 2.62 -3.22
C VAL A 62 3.28 2.21 -2.72
N LEU A 63 3.14 2.08 -1.41
CA LEU A 63 1.90 1.84 -0.69
C LEU A 63 1.41 3.16 -0.06
N THR A 64 0.29 3.67 -0.55
CA THR A 64 -0.40 4.83 0.01
C THR A 64 -1.54 4.36 0.90
N LEU A 65 -1.55 4.82 2.16
CA LEU A 65 -2.60 4.58 3.14
C LEU A 65 -3.19 5.93 3.57
N ASN A 66 -4.48 6.10 3.33
CA ASN A 66 -5.25 7.24 3.79
C ASN A 66 -6.27 6.77 4.83
N ALA A 67 -6.18 7.29 6.04
CA ALA A 67 -7.11 7.00 7.12
C ALA A 67 -7.76 8.31 7.58
N GLU A 68 -9.09 8.34 7.57
CA GLU A 68 -9.86 9.49 8.01
C GLU A 68 -10.88 9.06 9.07
N ALA A 69 -10.84 9.72 10.22
CA ALA A 69 -11.81 9.55 11.28
C ALA A 69 -12.83 10.68 11.23
N ARG A 70 -14.12 10.34 11.18
CA ARG A 70 -15.23 11.30 11.17
C ARG A 70 -16.20 11.09 12.32
N ASP A 71 -16.80 12.18 12.76
CA ASP A 71 -17.92 12.21 13.70
C ASP A 71 -19.05 13.03 13.08
N GLY A 72 -20.02 12.34 12.47
CA GLY A 72 -20.92 12.95 11.50
C GLY A 72 -20.13 13.55 10.34
N ASP A 73 -20.32 14.84 10.09
CA ASP A 73 -19.64 15.56 9.00
C ASP A 73 -18.26 16.14 9.41
N LYS A 74 -17.89 16.04 10.69
CA LYS A 74 -16.65 16.64 11.20
C LYS A 74 -15.49 15.66 11.14
N VAL A 75 -14.39 16.07 10.51
CA VAL A 75 -13.12 15.34 10.56
C VAL A 75 -12.53 15.46 11.96
N VAL A 76 -12.24 14.31 12.55
CA VAL A 76 -11.62 14.18 13.87
C VAL A 76 -10.12 14.20 13.74
N PHE A 77 -9.61 13.32 12.88
CA PHE A 77 -8.25 13.34 12.40
C PHE A 77 -8.20 12.76 10.99
N ALA A 78 -7.17 13.14 10.25
CA ALA A 78 -6.78 12.51 9.00
C ALA A 78 -5.31 12.11 9.10
N THR A 79 -4.96 11.00 8.46
CA THR A 79 -3.58 10.52 8.37
C THR A 79 -3.36 9.99 6.98
N GLU A 80 -2.33 10.49 6.31
CA GLU A 80 -1.87 9.99 5.01
C GLU A 80 -0.44 9.53 5.16
N LEU A 81 -0.17 8.32 4.67
CA LEU A 81 1.16 7.74 4.62
C LEU A 81 1.43 7.26 3.20
N VAL A 82 2.52 7.73 2.63
CA VAL A 82 3.09 7.21 1.39
C VAL A 82 4.37 6.47 1.76
N TYR A 83 4.30 5.14 1.76
CA TYR A 83 5.40 4.26 2.15
C TYR A 83 5.97 3.54 0.95
N GLY A 84 7.26 3.70 0.71
CA GLY A 84 7.97 3.13 -0.43
C GLY A 84 8.86 1.96 -0.03
N GLY A 85 9.03 1.02 -0.97
CA GLY A 85 10.04 -0.02 -0.91
C GLY A 85 10.69 -0.22 -2.25
N VAL A 86 12.02 -0.32 -2.26
CA VAL A 86 12.79 -0.69 -3.44
C VAL A 86 13.00 -2.19 -3.41
N PHE A 87 12.53 -2.88 -4.44
CA PHE A 87 12.60 -4.33 -4.57
C PHE A 87 13.44 -4.71 -5.77
N ARG A 88 14.37 -5.66 -5.57
CA ARG A 88 15.04 -6.38 -6.66
C ARG A 88 14.32 -7.69 -6.91
N ILE A 89 13.89 -7.90 -8.15
CA ILE A 89 13.12 -9.06 -8.59
C ILE A 89 13.86 -9.73 -9.74
N GLU A 90 14.24 -10.99 -9.56
CA GLU A 90 15.04 -11.72 -10.55
C GLU A 90 14.48 -13.14 -10.72
N GLY A 91 14.58 -13.69 -11.94
CA GLY A 91 14.22 -15.09 -12.23
C GLY A 91 12.71 -15.39 -12.25
N PHE A 92 11.83 -14.38 -12.19
CA PHE A 92 10.39 -14.55 -12.34
C PHE A 92 9.97 -14.54 -13.83
N PRO A 93 9.07 -15.44 -14.25
CA PRO A 93 8.37 -15.31 -15.53
C PRO A 93 7.63 -13.97 -15.64
N GLN A 94 7.58 -13.40 -16.84
CA GLN A 94 6.95 -12.09 -17.07
C GLN A 94 5.47 -12.06 -16.63
N GLU A 95 4.76 -13.18 -16.77
CA GLU A 95 3.38 -13.38 -16.32
C GLU A 95 3.19 -13.29 -14.80
N HIS A 96 4.25 -13.48 -14.01
CA HIS A 96 4.21 -13.40 -12.56
C HIS A 96 4.70 -12.07 -12.01
N MET A 97 5.30 -11.21 -12.84
CA MET A 97 5.84 -9.92 -12.40
C MET A 97 4.76 -9.00 -11.81
N LEU A 98 3.60 -8.88 -12.48
CA LEU A 98 2.51 -8.03 -12.00
C LEU A 98 1.94 -8.50 -10.65
N PRO A 99 1.57 -9.78 -10.45
CA PRO A 99 1.20 -10.30 -9.14
C PRO A 99 2.25 -10.05 -8.06
N VAL A 100 3.54 -10.23 -8.37
CA VAL A 100 4.61 -9.99 -7.39
C VAL A 100 4.63 -8.51 -6.97
N LEU A 101 4.58 -7.58 -7.93
CA LEU A 101 4.63 -6.14 -7.67
C LEU A 101 3.41 -5.62 -6.90
N PHE A 102 2.21 -6.13 -7.20
CA PHE A 102 0.95 -5.59 -6.67
C PHE A 102 0.34 -6.41 -5.53
N ILE A 103 0.85 -7.60 -5.25
CA ILE A 103 0.38 -8.45 -4.14
C ILE A 103 1.52 -8.68 -3.15
N GLU A 104 2.65 -9.22 -3.60
CA GLU A 104 3.72 -9.66 -2.70
C GLU A 104 4.50 -8.49 -2.11
N CYS A 105 4.94 -7.55 -2.94
CA CYS A 105 5.64 -6.35 -2.47
C CYS A 105 4.83 -5.54 -1.44
N PRO A 106 3.57 -5.12 -1.70
CA PRO A 106 2.80 -4.36 -0.71
C PRO A 106 2.44 -5.18 0.53
N ARG A 107 2.27 -6.52 0.42
CA ARG A 107 2.10 -7.40 1.59
C ARG A 107 3.29 -7.35 2.53
N LEU A 108 4.51 -7.23 1.99
CA LEU A 108 5.73 -7.08 2.78
C LEU A 108 5.88 -5.69 3.41
N LEU A 109 5.40 -4.64 2.72
CA LEU A 109 5.43 -3.26 3.22
C LEU A 109 4.36 -2.98 4.30
N PHE A 110 3.19 -3.60 4.17
CA PHE A 110 2.01 -3.28 4.96
C PHE A 110 2.20 -3.32 6.48
N PRO A 111 2.91 -4.30 7.08
CA PRO A 111 3.12 -4.34 8.53
C PRO A 111 3.82 -3.08 9.07
N PHE A 112 4.78 -2.54 8.32
CA PHE A 112 5.52 -1.33 8.69
C PHE A 112 4.66 -0.09 8.53
N ALA A 113 3.96 0.02 7.39
CA ALA A 113 3.04 1.12 7.13
C ALA A 113 1.91 1.18 8.18
N ARG A 114 1.36 0.03 8.54
CA ARG A 114 0.36 -0.13 9.60
C ARG A 114 0.87 0.34 10.97
N GLN A 115 2.10 0.00 11.33
CA GLN A 115 2.70 0.43 12.58
C GLN A 115 2.87 1.96 12.61
N ILE A 116 3.34 2.56 11.51
CA ILE A 116 3.52 4.02 11.40
C ILE A 116 2.18 4.75 11.58
N ILE A 117 1.09 4.27 10.95
CA ILE A 117 -0.24 4.86 11.14
C ILE A 117 -0.69 4.74 12.61
N ALA A 118 -0.54 3.55 13.22
CA ALA A 118 -0.91 3.35 14.61
C ALA A 118 -0.16 4.31 15.56
N ASP A 119 1.15 4.51 15.32
CA ASP A 119 1.98 5.43 16.08
C ASP A 119 1.61 6.89 15.83
N ALA A 120 1.32 7.29 14.58
CA ALA A 120 0.89 8.64 14.24
C ALA A 120 -0.44 8.99 14.94
N THR A 121 -1.43 8.11 14.86
CA THR A 121 -2.72 8.30 15.54
C THR A 121 -2.57 8.36 17.05
N ARG A 122 -1.71 7.50 17.63
CA ARG A 122 -1.40 7.52 19.07
C ARG A 122 -0.74 8.83 19.50
N ASN A 123 0.26 9.28 18.75
CA ASN A 123 0.95 10.54 19.01
C ASN A 123 0.04 11.76 18.80
N GLY A 124 -0.98 11.63 17.96
CA GLY A 124 -2.06 12.59 17.79
C GLY A 124 -3.03 12.70 18.98
N GLY A 125 -2.86 11.85 20.01
CA GLY A 125 -3.68 11.85 21.23
C GLY A 125 -4.91 10.93 21.17
N PHE A 126 -5.02 10.10 20.13
CA PHE A 126 -6.13 9.16 19.94
C PHE A 126 -5.70 7.72 20.27
N PRO A 127 -6.63 6.76 20.45
CA PRO A 127 -6.30 5.35 20.49
C PRO A 127 -5.56 4.93 19.20
N PRO A 128 -4.57 4.01 19.26
CA PRO A 128 -3.86 3.57 18.06
C PRO A 128 -4.82 3.02 17.01
N LEU A 129 -4.74 3.53 15.78
CA LEU A 129 -5.55 3.02 14.68
C LEU A 129 -4.95 1.72 14.16
N MET A 130 -5.56 0.60 14.55
CA MET A 130 -5.17 -0.73 14.10
C MET A 130 -5.90 -1.06 12.80
N ILE A 131 -5.26 -0.78 11.65
CA ILE A 131 -5.82 -1.14 10.35
C ILE A 131 -5.97 -2.66 10.24
N ASP A 132 -7.08 -3.16 9.72
CA ASP A 132 -7.26 -4.59 9.47
C ASP A 132 -6.36 -5.10 8.33
N PRO A 133 -5.99 -6.38 8.31
CA PRO A 133 -5.25 -6.96 7.19
C PRO A 133 -5.95 -6.73 5.85
N ILE A 134 -5.17 -6.39 4.83
CA ILE A 134 -5.67 -6.07 3.49
C ILE A 134 -5.47 -7.27 2.56
N ASP A 135 -6.51 -7.60 1.80
CA ASP A 135 -6.42 -8.58 0.71
C ASP A 135 -5.92 -7.91 -0.58
N PHE A 136 -4.60 -7.87 -0.74
CA PHE A 136 -3.98 -7.31 -1.94
C PHE A 136 -4.28 -8.12 -3.21
N ALA A 137 -4.61 -9.41 -3.11
CA ALA A 137 -4.98 -10.22 -4.27
C ALA A 137 -6.36 -9.82 -4.81
N GLN A 138 -7.31 -9.55 -3.92
CA GLN A 138 -8.61 -9.00 -4.29
C GLN A 138 -8.46 -7.61 -4.91
N MET A 139 -7.66 -6.72 -4.30
CA MET A 139 -7.41 -5.38 -4.84
C MET A 139 -6.77 -5.41 -6.23
N PHE A 140 -5.80 -6.30 -6.45
CA PHE A 140 -5.17 -6.48 -7.76
C PHE A 140 -6.19 -6.93 -8.81
N THR A 141 -7.03 -7.90 -8.46
CA THR A 141 -8.09 -8.42 -9.35
C THR A 141 -9.09 -7.32 -9.75
N GLN A 142 -9.49 -6.48 -8.79
CA GLN A 142 -10.39 -5.34 -9.04
C GLN A 142 -9.77 -4.34 -10.01
N ARG A 143 -8.51 -3.94 -9.79
CA ARG A 143 -7.80 -3.03 -10.70
C ARG A 143 -7.62 -3.58 -12.09
N PHE A 144 -7.24 -4.85 -12.19
CA PHE A 144 -7.02 -5.48 -13.49
C PHE A 144 -8.32 -5.56 -14.31
N ALA A 145 -9.47 -5.76 -13.64
CA ALA A 145 -10.78 -5.69 -14.29
C ALA A 145 -11.14 -4.25 -14.73
N GLU A 146 -10.84 -3.24 -13.91
CA GLU A 146 -11.06 -1.83 -14.23
C GLU A 146 -10.20 -1.36 -15.41
N GLU A 147 -8.93 -1.78 -15.48
CA GLU A 147 -8.02 -1.46 -16.59
C GLU A 147 -8.51 -2.06 -17.91
N GLN A 148 -8.91 -3.34 -17.92
CA GLN A 148 -9.50 -3.98 -19.10
C GLN A 148 -10.79 -3.28 -19.57
N ALA A 149 -11.66 -2.89 -18.63
CA ALA A 149 -12.89 -2.17 -18.97
C ALA A 149 -12.58 -0.78 -19.58
N ARG A 150 -11.53 -0.11 -19.10
CA ARG A 150 -11.10 1.20 -19.59
C ARG A 150 -10.44 1.13 -20.96
N GLU A 151 -9.66 0.09 -21.25
CA GLU A 151 -9.09 -0.16 -22.58
C GLU A 151 -10.16 -0.51 -23.62
N ALA A 152 -11.18 -1.29 -23.23
CA ALA A 152 -12.32 -1.59 -24.09
C ALA A 152 -13.13 -0.32 -24.43
N ALA A 153 -13.37 0.54 -23.44
CA ALA A 153 -14.08 1.81 -23.64
C ALA A 153 -13.32 2.77 -24.58
N ASN A 154 -11.99 2.89 -24.45
CA ASN A 154 -11.18 3.72 -25.33
C ASN A 154 -11.09 3.20 -26.77
N THR A 155 -11.18 1.87 -26.96
CA THR A 155 -11.19 1.26 -28.31
C THR A 155 -12.53 1.48 -29.02
N SER A 156 -13.64 1.60 -28.29
CA SER A 156 -14.97 1.85 -28.87
C SER A 156 -15.26 3.33 -29.24
N VAL A 157 -14.33 4.25 -28.99
CA VAL A 157 -14.47 5.69 -29.27
C VAL A 157 -13.58 6.16 -30.44
N ASN A 158 -12.77 5.27 -31.03
CA ASN A 158 -11.95 5.55 -32.22
C ASN A 158 -12.48 4.85 -33.48
#